data_AF-A0A5C4M3B0-F1
#
_entry.id   AF-A0A5C4M3B0-F1
#
_cell.length_a   1.000
_cell.length_b   1.000
_cell.length_c   1.000
_cell.angle_alpha   90.00
_cell.angle_beta   90.00
_cell.angle_gamma   90.00
#
_symmetry.space_group_name_H-M   'P 1'
#
loop_
_entity.id
_entity.type
_entity.pdbx_description
1 polymer ?
#
loop_
_entity_poly.entity_id
_entity_poly.type
_entity_poly.pdbx_seq_one_letter_code
_entity_poly.pdbx_strand_id
1 'polypeptide(L)' 'MFVSALDLDEDADVEKLEYRGIEAWDSVGHITLVAAIEDEFEVQLDTDQVLDLSSYKAALDLVTQLLA' A
#
# COMPACT_ATOMS: atom_id res chain seq x y z
N MET A 1 1.86 8.10 3.88
CA MET A 1 1.36 6.72 4.06
C MET A 1 2.41 5.67 3.74
N PHE A 2 2.88 5.50 2.49
CA PHE A 2 3.88 4.45 2.16
C PHE A 2 5.17 4.57 2.98
N VAL A 3 5.77 5.76 3.00
CA VAL A 3 6.99 6.04 3.78
C VAL A 3 6.82 5.65 5.25
N SER A 4 5.71 6.07 5.87
CA SER A 4 5.44 5.79 7.29
C SER A 4 5.03 4.34 7.57
N ALA A 5 4.24 3.71 6.70
CA ALA A 5 3.72 2.35 6.90
C ALA A 5 4.79 1.27 6.67
N LEU A 6 5.76 1.56 5.81
CA LEU A 6 6.86 0.66 5.47
C LEU A 6 8.20 1.10 6.10
N ASP A 7 8.18 2.06 7.02
CA ASP A 7 9.38 2.57 7.74
C ASP A 7 10.54 2.90 6.78
N LEU A 8 10.24 3.71 5.76
CA LEU A 8 11.21 4.13 4.73
C LEU A 8 11.79 5.51 5.04
N ASP A 9 12.92 5.82 4.40
CA ASP A 9 13.46 7.18 4.39
C ASP A 9 12.51 8.16 3.67
N GLU A 10 12.53 9.43 4.08
CA GLU A 10 11.66 10.48 3.52
C GLU A 10 11.90 10.75 2.03
N ASP A 11 13.08 10.42 1.51
CA ASP A 11 13.46 10.56 0.10
C ASP A 11 13.24 9.29 -0.74
N ALA A 12 12.60 8.26 -0.17
CA ALA A 12 12.27 7.03 -0.89
C ALA A 12 11.39 7.31 -2.13
N ASP A 13 11.79 6.74 -3.27
CA ASP A 13 11.05 6.83 -4.52
C ASP A 13 9.83 5.88 -4.49
N VAL A 14 8.79 6.30 -3.78
CA VAL A 14 7.59 5.49 -3.52
C VAL A 14 6.88 5.06 -4.80
N GLU A 15 6.96 5.84 -5.87
CA GLU A 15 6.30 5.55 -7.15
C GLU A 15 6.86 4.29 -7.83
N LYS A 16 8.08 3.89 -7.50
CA LYS A 16 8.75 2.69 -8.03
C LYS A 16 8.63 1.47 -7.13
N LEU A 17 7.95 1.58 -5.99
CA LEU A 17 7.82 0.47 -5.07
C LEU A 17 6.90 -0.61 -5.65
N GLU A 18 7.35 -1.85 -5.49
CA GLU A 18 6.62 -3.07 -5.79
C GLU A 18 6.65 -3.99 -4.56
N TYR A 19 5.59 -4.76 -4.37
CA TYR A 19 5.50 -5.76 -3.31
C TYR A 19 6.64 -6.77 -3.43
N ARG A 20 7.36 -7.02 -2.33
CA ARG A 20 8.60 -7.81 -2.28
C ARG A 20 9.77 -7.25 -3.11
N GLY A 21 9.67 -6.03 -3.62
CA GLY A 21 10.77 -5.32 -4.28
C GLY A 21 11.81 -4.78 -3.29
N ILE A 22 11.41 -4.58 -2.03
CA ILE A 22 12.26 -4.17 -0.91
C ILE A 22 11.97 -5.03 0.32
N GLU A 23 12.91 -5.10 1.26
CA GLU A 23 12.78 -5.89 2.49
C GLU A 23 11.59 -5.44 3.35
N ALA A 24 11.36 -4.13 3.45
CA ALA A 24 10.29 -3.58 4.26
C ALA A 24 8.87 -3.85 3.72
N TRP A 25 8.74 -4.15 2.42
CA TRP A 25 7.45 -4.49 1.81
C TRP A 25 7.30 -6.00 1.62
N ASP A 26 7.41 -6.72 2.74
CA ASP A 26 7.14 -8.14 2.85
C ASP A 26 5.66 -8.42 3.20
N SER A 27 5.34 -9.66 3.58
CA SER A 27 3.98 -10.04 3.97
C SER A 27 3.42 -9.23 5.15
N VAL A 28 4.26 -8.81 6.11
CA VAL A 28 3.84 -8.04 7.28
C VAL A 28 3.68 -6.57 6.90
N GLY A 29 4.67 -6.00 6.21
CA GLY A 29 4.61 -4.62 5.72
C GLY A 29 3.41 -4.39 4.79
N HIS A 30 3.06 -5.39 3.99
CA HIS A 30 1.87 -5.33 3.13
C HIS A 30 0.57 -5.22 3.93
N ILE A 31 0.38 -6.00 5.01
CA ILE A 31 -0.81 -5.88 5.87
C ILE A 31 -0.82 -4.57 6.65
N THR A 32 0.34 -4.07 7.08
CA THR A 32 0.46 -2.75 7.70
C THR A 32 0.04 -1.63 6.75
N LEU A 33 0.47 -1.70 5.49
CA LEU A 33 0.09 -0.74 4.45
C LEU A 33 -1.40 -0.79 4.14
N VAL A 34 -1.99 -1.99 4.03
CA VAL A 34 -3.44 -2.18 3.87
C VAL A 34 -4.21 -1.52 5.00
N ALA A 35 -3.84 -1.80 6.25
CA ALA A 35 -4.51 -1.20 7.41
C ALA A 35 -4.40 0.34 7.42
N ALA A 36 -3.25 0.88 7.02
CA ALA A 36 -3.07 2.33 6.90
C ALA A 36 -3.95 2.95 5.80
N ILE A 37 -4.18 2.24 4.68
CA ILE A 37 -5.08 2.67 3.61
C ILE A 37 -6.53 2.64 4.09
N GLU A 38 -6.95 1.55 4.74
CA GLU A 38 -8.31 1.41 5.28
C GLU A 38 -8.63 2.52 6.30
N ASP A 39 -7.70 2.83 7.20
CA ASP A 39 -7.87 3.87 8.22
C ASP A 39 -7.91 5.29 7.63
N GLU A 40 -6.97 5.64 6.74
CA GLU A 40 -6.90 6.99 6.16
C GLU A 40 -8.10 7.32 5.26
N PHE A 41 -8.57 6.36 4.48
CA PHE A 41 -9.65 6.58 3.51
C PHE A 41 -11.01 6.12 4.00
N GLU A 42 -11.11 5.61 5.24
CA GLU A 42 -12.33 5.02 5.82
C GLU A 42 -12.97 3.95 4.90
N VAL A 43 -12.14 3.12 4.26
CA VAL A 43 -12.55 2.04 3.35
C VAL A 43 -12.30 0.65 3.96
N GLN A 44 -12.92 -0.38 3.40
CA GLN A 44 -12.56 -1.78 3.69
C GLN A 44 -12.13 -2.46 2.39
N LEU A 45 -10.98 -3.13 2.43
CA LEU A 45 -10.47 -3.92 1.31
C LEU A 45 -10.85 -5.38 1.50
N ASP A 46 -11.39 -6.00 0.46
CA ASP A 46 -11.59 -7.44 0.45
C ASP A 46 -10.26 -8.20 0.22
N THR A 47 -10.31 -9.53 0.32
CA THR A 47 -9.10 -10.36 0.19
C THR A 47 -8.46 -10.27 -1.19
N ASP A 48 -9.26 -10.14 -2.25
CA ASP A 48 -8.74 -10.06 -3.62
C ASP A 48 -8.06 -8.69 -3.83
N GLN A 49 -8.69 -7.61 -3.33
CA GLN A 49 -8.12 -6.26 -3.38
C GLN A 49 -6.83 -6.12 -2.57
N VAL A 50 -6.76 -6.78 -1.41
CA VAL A 50 -5.51 -6.86 -0.62
C VAL A 50 -4.44 -7.55 -1.45
N LEU A 51 -4.73 -8.73 -2.03
CA LEU A 51 -3.76 -9.47 -2.84
C LEU A 51 -3.31 -8.70 -4.10
N ASP A 52 -4.19 -7.88 -4.68
CA ASP A 52 -3.90 -7.08 -5.88
C ASP A 52 -3.03 -5.84 -5.59
N LEU A 53 -2.86 -5.46 -4.31
CA LEU A 53 -2.04 -4.32 -3.87
C LEU A 53 -0.53 -4.60 -4.02
N SER A 54 -0.08 -4.61 -5.27
CA SER A 54 1.23 -5.10 -5.68
C SER A 54 2.25 -4.01 -6.01
N SER A 55 1.82 -2.74 -6.10
CA SER A 55 2.67 -1.59 -6.39
C SER A 55 2.01 -0.30 -5.90
N TYR A 56 2.78 0.79 -5.83
CA TYR A 56 2.22 2.12 -5.54
C TYR A 56 1.08 2.48 -6.51
N LYS A 57 1.29 2.21 -7.81
CA LYS A 57 0.28 2.46 -8.83
C LYS A 57 -0.98 1.63 -8.62
N ALA A 58 -0.84 0.34 -8.27
CA ALA A 58 -1.98 -0.52 -7.99
C ALA A 58 -2.78 -0.01 -6.79
N ALA A 59 -2.10 0.42 -5.71
CA ALA A 59 -2.76 1.02 -4.56
C ALA A 59 -3.51 2.31 -4.91
N LEU A 60 -2.89 3.19 -5.72
CA LEU A 60 -3.52 4.43 -6.18
C LEU A 60 -4.77 4.16 -7.03
N ASP A 61 -4.66 3.23 -7.99
CA ASP A 61 -5.77 2.87 -8.88
C ASP A 61 -6.92 2.24 -8.07
N LEU A 62 -6.61 1.37 -7.09
CA LEU A 62 -7.58 0.75 -6.18
C LEU A 62 -8.34 1.80 -5.34
N VAL A 63 -7.61 2.67 -4.65
CA VAL A 63 -8.22 3.72 -3.80
C VAL A 63 -9.05 4.69 -4.64
N THR A 64 -8.58 5.06 -5.83
CA THR A 64 -9.31 5.93 -6.74
C THR A 64 -10.65 5.31 -7.16
N GLN A 65 -10.69 4.00 -7.41
CA GLN A 65 -11.93 3.30 -7.75
C GLN A 65 -12.93 3.23 -6.59
N LEU A 66 -12.44 3.13 -5.36
CA LEU A 66 -13.27 3.04 -4.16
C LEU A 66 -13.90 4.39 -3.75
N LEU A 67 -13.24 5.50 -4.08
CA LEU A 67 -13.67 6.85 -3.73
C LEU A 67 -14.48 7.55 -4.84
N ALA A 68 -14.72 6.87 -5.96
CA ALA A 68 -15.51 7.38 -7.09
C ALA A 68 -17.02 7.18 -6.88
#